data_AF-A0A7V8W4G4-F1
#
_entry.id   AF-A0A7V8W4G4-F1
#
_cell.length_a   1.000
_cell.length_b   1.000
_cell.length_c   1.000
_cell.angle_alpha   90.00
_cell.angle_beta   90.00
_cell.angle_gamma   90.00
#
_symmetry.space_group_name_H-M   'P 1'
#
loop_
_entity.id
_entity.type
_entity.pdbx_description
1 polymer ?
#
loop_
_entity_poly.entity_id
_entity_poly.type
_entity_poly.pdbx_seq_one_letter_code
_entity_poly.pdbx_strand_id
1 'polypeptide(L)'
;MFIQTLLDRWQWKPIRHCPGRFVLATTELSMPLDSLLGSDCHAQAFTSEAAKDRVLVVPLEDGGLISYARADGRMVHTLNTAEGFGRKLSQLRISLERAKVE
;
A
#
# COMPACT_ATOMS: atom_id res chain seq x y z
N MET A 1 -6.23 9.74 6.58
CA MET A 1 -6.45 8.47 7.35
C MET A 1 -5.13 8.01 7.93
N PHE A 2 -5.09 7.57 9.20
CA PHE A 2 -3.89 7.04 9.86
C PHE A 2 -3.74 5.53 9.67
N ILE A 3 -2.50 5.01 9.70
CA ILE A 3 -2.24 3.57 9.58
C ILE A 3 -2.85 2.78 10.74
N GLN A 4 -2.91 3.36 11.94
CA GLN A 4 -3.47 2.70 13.12
C GLN A 4 -4.94 2.30 12.89
N THR A 5 -5.71 3.16 12.23
CA THR A 5 -7.10 2.86 11.85
C THR A 5 -7.23 1.59 11.01
N LEU A 6 -6.26 1.35 10.12
CA LEU A 6 -6.25 0.13 9.29
C LEU A 6 -5.72 -1.07 10.07
N LEU A 7 -4.72 -0.87 10.94
CA LEU A 7 -4.20 -1.91 11.83
C LEU A 7 -5.30 -2.48 12.75
N ASP A 8 -6.19 -1.62 13.25
CA ASP A 8 -7.29 -2.02 14.13
C ASP A 8 -8.44 -2.69 13.37
N ARG A 9 -8.68 -2.27 12.12
CA ARG A 9 -9.82 -2.73 11.31
C ARG A 9 -9.59 -4.08 10.63
N TRP A 10 -8.34 -4.42 10.31
CA TRP A 10 -8.02 -5.59 9.51
C TRP A 10 -6.91 -6.44 10.14
N GLN A 11 -6.84 -7.70 9.73
CA GLN A 11 -5.76 -8.58 10.20
C GLN A 11 -4.48 -8.34 9.40
N TRP A 12 -3.53 -7.63 10.00
CA TRP A 12 -2.21 -7.40 9.43
C TRP A 12 -1.16 -8.28 10.09
N LYS A 13 -0.22 -8.80 9.30
CA LYS A 13 0.92 -9.57 9.81
C LYS A 13 2.22 -8.83 9.51
N PRO A 14 3.11 -8.65 10.50
CA PRO A 14 4.41 -8.05 10.24
C PRO A 14 5.21 -8.91 9.26
N ILE A 15 5.88 -8.26 8.31
CA ILE A 15 6.78 -8.94 7.38
C ILE A 15 8.13 -9.15 8.07
N ARG A 16 8.59 -10.39 8.14
CA ARG A 16 9.85 -10.75 8.80
C ARG A 16 11.02 -9.95 8.20
N HIS A 17 11.89 -9.41 9.07
CA HIS A 17 13.04 -8.57 8.69
C HIS A 17 12.71 -7.28 7.91
N CYS A 18 11.45 -6.87 7.88
CA CYS A 18 10.99 -5.64 7.23
C CYS A 18 10.25 -4.76 8.25
N PRO A 19 10.97 -4.05 9.14
CA PRO A 19 10.35 -3.27 10.22
C PRO A 19 9.40 -2.21 9.64
N GLY A 20 8.25 -2.03 10.29
CA GLY A 20 7.23 -1.07 9.85
C GLY A 20 6.50 -1.46 8.56
N ARG A 21 6.55 -2.73 8.15
CA ARG A 21 5.79 -3.26 7.01
C ARG A 21 4.93 -4.43 7.42
N PHE A 22 3.67 -4.39 7.03
CA PHE A 22 2.68 -5.39 7.41
C PHE A 22 1.89 -5.82 6.18
N VAL A 23 1.73 -7.13 5.97
CA VAL A 23 0.93 -7.69 4.88
C VAL A 23 -0.48 -8.00 5.37
N LEU A 24 -1.48 -7.72 4.54
CA LEU A 24 -2.86 -8.07 4.85
C LEU A 24 -3.02 -9.59 4.84
N ALA A 25 -3.47 -10.17 5.95
CA ALA A 25 -3.86 -11.56 6.04
C ALA A 25 -5.35 -11.70 5.70
N THR A 26 -5.64 -12.02 4.44
CA THR A 26 -7.01 -12.21 3.95
C THR A 26 -7.12 -13.47 3.10
N THR A 27 -8.29 -14.10 3.11
CA THR A 27 -8.66 -15.17 2.16
C THR A 27 -9.22 -14.59 0.86
N GLU A 28 -9.62 -13.32 0.85
CA GLU A 28 -10.10 -12.61 -0.33
C GLU A 28 -8.91 -12.08 -1.15
N LEU A 29 -8.53 -12.85 -2.18
CA LEU A 29 -7.32 -12.60 -2.94
C LEU A 29 -7.42 -11.41 -3.90
N SER A 30 -8.61 -10.90 -4.17
CA SER A 30 -8.88 -9.80 -5.10
C SER A 30 -9.50 -8.58 -4.40
N MET A 31 -9.27 -8.44 -3.09
CA MET A 31 -9.83 -7.33 -2.32
C MET A 31 -9.43 -5.98 -2.94
N PRO A 32 -10.39 -5.14 -3.35
CA PRO A 32 -10.09 -3.87 -3.95
C PRO A 32 -9.76 -2.82 -2.87
N LEU A 33 -9.12 -1.71 -3.28
CA LEU A 33 -8.63 -0.67 -2.36
C LEU A 33 -9.75 0.07 -1.65
N ASP A 34 -10.87 0.30 -2.32
CA ASP A 34 -12.08 0.93 -1.78
C ASP A 34 -12.73 0.07 -0.69
N SER A 35 -12.71 -1.25 -0.80
CA SER A 35 -13.12 -2.15 0.29
C SER A 35 -12.22 -2.00 1.53
N LEU A 36 -10.91 -1.77 1.34
CA LEU A 36 -9.95 -1.68 2.43
C LEU A 36 -9.95 -0.29 3.10
N LEU A 37 -9.99 0.78 2.29
CA LEU A 37 -9.77 2.16 2.69
C LEU A 37 -11.06 3.00 2.73
N GLY A 38 -12.14 2.54 2.12
CA GLY A 38 -13.33 3.34 1.83
C GLY A 38 -13.24 4.08 0.48
N SER A 39 -14.33 4.72 0.08
CA SER A 39 -14.51 5.29 -1.26
C SER A 39 -13.63 6.52 -1.59
N ASP A 40 -13.09 7.21 -0.58
CA ASP A 40 -12.31 8.44 -0.77
C ASP A 40 -10.79 8.21 -0.89
N CYS A 41 -10.36 7.00 -1.30
CA CYS A 41 -8.94 6.71 -1.44
C CYS A 41 -8.39 7.10 -2.81
N HIS A 42 -7.46 8.06 -2.83
CA HIS A 42 -6.72 8.42 -4.04
C HIS A 42 -5.48 7.54 -4.22
N ALA A 43 -5.65 6.42 -4.94
CA ALA A 43 -4.55 5.55 -5.31
C ALA A 43 -3.83 6.07 -6.55
N GLN A 44 -2.51 6.23 -6.45
CA GLN A 44 -1.63 6.49 -7.59
C GLN A 44 -1.07 5.17 -8.10
N ALA A 45 -1.14 4.95 -9.40
CA ALA A 45 -0.74 3.69 -10.02
C ALA A 45 0.56 3.83 -10.80
N PHE A 46 1.51 2.94 -10.52
CA PHE A 46 2.86 2.97 -11.06
C PHE A 46 3.27 1.62 -11.67
N THR A 47 4.15 1.69 -12.65
CA THR A 47 4.99 0.58 -13.10
C THR A 47 6.43 0.86 -12.68
N SER A 48 7.16 -0.16 -12.22
CA SER A 48 8.54 -0.02 -11.77
C SER A 48 9.37 -1.18 -12.27
N GLU A 49 10.59 -0.95 -12.75
CA GLU A 49 11.51 -2.03 -13.11
C GLU A 49 11.83 -2.95 -11.92
N ALA A 50 11.71 -2.43 -10.68
CA ALA A 50 11.93 -3.18 -9.45
C ALA A 50 10.70 -4.01 -9.02
N ALA A 51 9.58 -3.94 -9.75
CA ALA A 51 8.38 -4.71 -9.48
C ALA A 51 7.75 -5.24 -10.78
N LYS A 52 7.59 -6.56 -10.86
CA LYS A 52 6.94 -7.20 -12.02
C LYS A 52 5.48 -6.76 -12.17
N ASP A 53 4.78 -6.63 -11.06
CA ASP A 53 3.35 -6.32 -11.01
C ASP A 53 3.11 -4.81 -10.89
N ARG A 54 1.94 -4.35 -11.34
CA ARG A 54 1.54 -2.93 -11.20
C ARG A 54 1.43 -2.58 -9.72
N VAL A 55 1.99 -1.43 -9.34
CA VAL A 55 2.03 -0.97 -7.95
C VAL A 55 1.01 0.15 -7.76
N LEU A 56 0.08 -0.03 -6.84
CA LEU A 56 -0.84 1.01 -6.39
C LEU A 56 -0.34 1.56 -5.05
N VAL A 57 -0.24 2.87 -4.95
CA VAL A 57 0.27 3.56 -3.77
C VAL A 57 -0.79 4.52 -3.26
N VAL A 58 -1.11 4.41 -1.97
CA VAL A 58 -2.00 5.34 -1.28
C VAL A 58 -1.23 5.95 -0.10
N PRO A 59 -0.83 7.22 -0.19
CA PRO A 59 -0.26 7.94 0.93
C PRO A 59 -1.30 8.07 2.05
N LEU A 60 -0.85 7.87 3.29
CA LEU A 60 -1.66 8.04 4.52
C LEU A 60 -0.96 9.08 5.41
N GLU A 61 -1.62 9.55 6.47
CA GLU A 61 -1.11 10.64 7.33
C GLU A 61 0.27 10.32 7.93
N ASP A 62 0.46 9.09 8.40
CA ASP A 62 1.64 8.61 9.13
C ASP A 62 2.29 7.37 8.48
N GLY A 63 2.07 7.21 7.17
CA GLY A 63 2.57 6.06 6.43
C GLY A 63 1.97 5.92 5.05
N GLY A 64 1.67 4.69 4.66
CA GLY A 64 1.00 4.46 3.40
C GLY A 64 0.75 3.00 3.09
N LEU A 65 -0.20 2.79 2.18
CA LEU A 65 -0.50 1.49 1.62
C LEU A 65 0.20 1.33 0.28
N ILE A 66 0.84 0.18 0.08
CA ILE A 66 1.40 -0.24 -1.20
C ILE A 66 0.74 -1.56 -1.55
N SER A 67 0.08 -1.61 -2.71
CA SER A 67 -0.60 -2.79 -3.20
C SER A 67 -0.03 -3.24 -4.54
N TYR A 68 0.21 -4.52 -4.69
CA TYR A 68 0.64 -5.12 -5.96
C TYR A 68 -0.57 -5.76 -6.63
N ALA A 69 -0.93 -5.27 -7.82
CA ALA A 69 -1.98 -5.83 -8.66
C ALA A 69 -1.36 -6.83 -9.65
N ARG A 70 -1.58 -8.11 -9.38
CA ARG A 70 -1.03 -9.21 -10.16
C ARG A 70 -1.82 -9.42 -11.45
N ALA A 71 -1.16 -10.00 -12.45
CA ALA A 71 -1.80 -10.30 -13.74
C ALA A 71 -2.99 -11.27 -13.65
N ASP A 72 -3.07 -12.08 -12.59
CA ASP A 72 -4.18 -13.01 -12.33
C ASP A 72 -5.36 -12.36 -11.58
N GLY A 73 -5.36 -11.02 -11.44
CA GLY A 73 -6.39 -10.27 -10.72
C GLY A 73 -6.24 -10.28 -9.21
N ARG A 74 -5.20 -10.93 -8.67
CA ARG A 74 -4.94 -10.93 -7.23
C ARG A 74 -4.27 -9.64 -6.77
N MET A 75 -4.56 -9.26 -5.53
CA MET A 75 -4.06 -8.07 -4.87
C MET A 75 -3.25 -8.46 -3.64
N VAL A 76 -2.06 -7.89 -3.51
CA VAL A 76 -1.24 -8.04 -2.29
C VAL A 76 -1.06 -6.68 -1.65
N HIS A 77 -1.73 -6.47 -0.53
CA HIS A 77 -1.69 -5.22 0.22
C HIS A 77 -0.61 -5.26 1.30
N THR A 78 0.22 -4.22 1.32
CA THR A 78 1.16 -3.96 2.41
C THR A 78 0.88 -2.60 3.01
N LEU A 79 0.56 -2.57 4.31
CA LEU A 79 0.50 -1.34 5.11
C LEU A 79 1.89 -1.04 5.66
N ASN A 80 2.30 0.22 5.62
CA ASN A 80 3.66 0.62 5.99
C ASN A 80 3.61 1.86 6.89
N THR A 81 4.45 1.88 7.93
CA THR A 81 4.75 3.11 8.68
C THR A 81 5.44 4.13 7.77
N ALA A 82 5.50 5.42 8.15
CA ALA A 82 6.18 6.46 7.39
C ALA A 82 7.61 6.05 6.93
N GLU A 83 8.40 5.50 7.84
CA GLU A 83 9.75 5.05 7.53
C GLU A 83 9.77 3.85 6.56
N GLY A 84 8.93 2.84 6.82
CA GLY A 84 8.81 1.65 5.95
C GLY A 84 8.31 1.99 4.55
N PHE A 85 7.37 2.93 4.47
CA PHE A 85 6.80 3.45 3.26
C PHE A 85 7.86 4.18 2.43
N GLY A 86 8.56 5.15 3.02
CA GLY A 86 9.62 5.90 2.33
C GLY A 86 10.74 5.00 1.79
N ARG A 87 11.23 4.05 2.60
CA ARG A 87 12.24 3.08 2.13
C ARG A 87 11.72 2.25 0.96
N LYS A 88 10.46 1.81 1.01
CA LYS A 88 9.91 0.96 -0.05
C LYS A 88 9.67 1.73 -1.34
N LEU A 89 9.19 2.98 -1.28
CA LEU A 89 9.04 3.83 -2.46
C LEU A 89 10.39 4.11 -3.13
N SER A 90 11.43 4.39 -2.33
CA SER A 90 12.80 4.57 -2.83
C SER A 90 13.32 3.32 -3.55
N GLN A 91 13.13 2.13 -2.97
CA GLN A 91 13.48 0.85 -3.61
C GLN A 91 12.72 0.63 -4.93
N LEU A 92 11.46 1.07 -5.00
CA LEU A 92 10.64 0.99 -6.19
C LEU A 92 10.91 2.13 -7.19
N ARG A 93 11.76 3.10 -6.84
CA ARG A 93 11.99 4.33 -7.62
C ARG A 93 10.70 5.07 -7.95
N ILE A 94 9.74 5.06 -7.01
CA ILE A 94 8.46 5.76 -7.15
C ILE A 94 8.56 7.11 -6.44
N SER A 95 8.25 8.17 -7.17
CA SER A 95 8.04 9.51 -6.63
C SER A 95 6.55 9.82 -6.67
N LEU A 96 5.98 10.15 -5.51
CA LEU A 96 4.58 10.53 -5.42
C LEU A 96 4.41 11.95 -5.93
N GLU A 97 3.48 12.15 -6.86
CA GLU A 97 3.05 13.50 -7.18
C GLU A 97 2.21 14.02 -6.00
N ARG A 98 2.60 15.16 -5.45
CA ARG A 98 1.71 15.89 -4.56
C ARG A 98 0.55 16.38 -5.43
N ALA A 99 -0.66 15.97 -5.10
CA ALA A 99 -1.85 16.60 -5.68
C ALA A 99 -1.70 18.12 -5.44
N LYS A 100 -1.66 18.90 -6.52
CA LYS A 100 -1.77 20.35 -6.43
C LYS A 100 -3.14 20.61 -5.82
N VAL A 101 -3.16 21.21 -4.64
CA VAL A 101 -4.35 21.86 -4.12
C VAL A 101 -4.46 23.15 -4.94
N GLU A 102 -5.43 23.19 -5.86
CA GLU A 102 -5.91 24.45 -6.45
C GLU A 102 -6.79 25.19 -5.44
#